data_AF-A0A141CLG9-F1
#
_entry.id   AF-A0A141CLG9-F1
#
_cell.length_a   1.000
_cell.length_b   1.000
_cell.length_c   1.000
_cell.angle_alpha   90.00
_cell.angle_beta   90.00
_cell.angle_gamma   90.00
#
_symmetry.space_group_name_H-M   'P 1'
#
loop_
_entity.id
_entity.type
_entity.pdbx_description
1 polymer ?
#
loop_
_entity_poly.entity_id
_entity_poly.type
_entity_poly.pdbx_seq_one_letter_code
_entity_poly.pdbx_strand_id
1 'polypeptide(L)'
;MNSLIGYAVVSLSVTLLLLLGTVLSFKLKREHEKGSPFECGFDPSGVSRVPFCMKFFLISIIFLVFDVEVSLVFPMIYSLYQVLSFLLVLLGGLVYEWSYGGLQWMV
;
A
#
# COMPACT_ATOMS: atom_id res chain seq x y z
N MET A 1 -27.92 -6.80 -0.51
CA MET A 1 -28.31 -6.38 0.86
C MET A 1 -27.59 -7.21 1.92
N ASN A 2 -27.58 -8.54 1.84
CA ASN A 2 -26.92 -9.40 2.83
C ASN A 2 -25.38 -9.22 2.91
N SER A 3 -24.71 -9.03 1.76
CA SER A 3 -23.26 -8.76 1.72
C SER A 3 -22.88 -7.43 2.36
N LEU A 4 -23.66 -6.38 2.10
CA LEU A 4 -23.43 -5.04 2.67
C LEU A 4 -23.64 -5.01 4.19
N ILE A 5 -24.67 -5.73 4.67
CA ILE A 5 -24.88 -5.95 6.11
C ILE A 5 -23.70 -6.72 6.70
N GLY A 6 -23.18 -7.75 6.00
CA GLY A 6 -22.00 -8.50 6.42
C GLY A 6 -20.76 -7.61 6.63
N TYR A 7 -20.43 -6.75 5.66
CA TYR A 7 -19.31 -5.81 5.79
C TYR A 7 -19.50 -4.82 6.94
N ALA A 8 -20.72 -4.29 7.12
CA ALA A 8 -21.05 -3.39 8.20
C ALA A 8 -20.85 -4.07 9.58
N VAL A 9 -21.33 -5.30 9.74
CA VAL A 9 -21.18 -6.08 10.99
C VAL A 9 -19.71 -6.32 11.34
N VAL A 10 -18.87 -6.65 10.35
CA VAL A 10 -17.42 -6.85 10.58
C VAL A 10 -16.73 -5.54 10.97
N SER A 11 -17.04 -4.43 10.32
CA SER A 11 -16.44 -3.14 10.69
C SER A 11 -16.83 -2.69 12.11
N LEU A 12 -18.09 -2.95 12.49
CA LEU A 12 -18.62 -2.59 13.80
C LEU A 12 -18.06 -3.48 14.91
N SER A 13 -17.86 -4.77 14.64
CA SER A 13 -17.25 -5.68 15.61
C SER A 13 -15.78 -5.33 15.89
N VAL A 14 -15.00 -4.99 14.86
CA VAL A 14 -13.58 -4.57 15.02
C VAL A 14 -13.48 -3.28 15.83
N THR A 15 -14.31 -2.29 15.53
CA THR A 15 -14.32 -1.02 16.29
C THR A 15 -14.73 -1.22 17.74
N LEU A 16 -15.74 -2.06 18.01
CA LEU A 16 -16.15 -2.39 19.38
C LEU A 16 -15.03 -3.08 20.16
N LEU A 17 -14.32 -4.04 19.56
CA LEU A 17 -13.20 -4.73 20.20
C LEU A 17 -12.05 -3.77 20.54
N LEU A 18 -11.72 -2.83 19.65
CA LEU A 18 -10.71 -1.82 19.90
C LEU A 18 -11.13 -0.88 21.04
N LEU A 19 -12.39 -0.43 21.06
CA LEU A 19 -12.92 0.41 22.13
C LEU A 19 -12.88 -0.30 23.49
N LEU A 20 -13.35 -1.55 23.55
CA LEU A 20 -13.26 -2.36 24.75
C LEU A 20 -11.80 -2.52 25.23
N GLY A 21 -10.88 -2.77 24.30
CA GLY A 21 -9.44 -2.82 24.60
C GLY A 21 -8.91 -1.52 25.22
N THR A 22 -9.32 -0.36 24.70
CA THR A 22 -8.90 0.94 25.26
C THR A 22 -9.49 1.23 26.64
N VAL A 23 -10.76 0.87 26.88
CA VAL A 23 -11.43 1.06 28.18
C VAL A 23 -10.85 0.14 29.24
N LEU A 24 -10.60 -1.13 28.89
CA LEU A 24 -9.99 -2.10 29.81
C LEU A 24 -8.51 -1.79 30.10
N SER A 25 -7.79 -1.21 29.13
CA SER A 25 -6.36 -0.86 29.26
C SER A 25 -6.10 0.45 30.03
N PHE A 26 -7.11 1.03 30.70
CA PHE A 26 -6.97 2.30 31.40
C PHE A 26 -5.89 2.23 32.49
N LYS A 27 -4.70 2.74 32.20
CA LYS A 27 -3.61 2.89 33.16
C LYS A 27 -3.65 4.29 33.76
N LEU A 28 -3.76 4.36 35.09
CA LEU A 28 -3.86 5.61 35.86
C LEU A 28 -2.63 6.53 35.73
N LYS A 29 -1.47 6.00 35.36
CA LYS A 29 -0.21 6.77 35.27
C LYS A 29 0.42 6.64 33.89
N ARG A 30 0.53 7.77 33.20
CA ARG A 30 1.19 7.89 31.90
C ARG A 30 2.69 8.13 32.14
N GLU A 31 3.48 7.07 32.05
CA GLU A 31 4.95 7.16 32.16
C GLU A 31 5.53 7.66 30.82
N HIS A 32 6.44 8.65 30.86
CA HIS A 32 7.05 9.25 29.68
C HIS A 32 7.81 8.20 28.83
N GLU A 33 8.56 7.32 29.49
CA GLU A 33 9.33 6.25 28.85
C GLU A 33 8.46 5.31 27.99
N LYS A 34 7.24 5.01 28.44
CA LYS A 34 6.28 4.18 27.67
C LYS A 34 5.68 4.90 26.46
N GLY A 35 5.77 6.23 26.44
CA GLY A 35 5.34 7.07 25.33
C GLY A 35 6.47 7.42 24.36
N SER A 36 7.72 7.07 24.68
CA SER A 36 8.88 7.34 23.84
C SER A 36 9.00 6.35 22.66
N PRO A 37 9.58 6.75 21.51
CA PRO A 37 9.84 5.84 20.40
C PRO A 37 10.83 4.74 20.80
N PHE A 38 10.55 3.49 20.42
CA PHE A 38 11.44 2.37 20.70
C PHE A 38 12.50 2.22 19.58
N GLU A 39 13.76 2.54 19.87
CA GLU A 39 14.91 2.32 18.97
C GLU A 39 15.85 1.26 19.59
N CYS A 40 15.33 0.02 19.72
CA CYS A 40 16.06 -1.12 20.30
C CYS A 40 16.59 -0.91 21.74
N GLY A 41 15.94 -0.04 22.51
CA GLY A 41 16.35 0.30 23.88
C GLY A 41 17.29 1.50 23.99
N PHE A 42 17.59 2.17 22.87
CA PHE A 42 18.31 3.43 22.83
C PHE A 42 17.36 4.61 22.61
N ASP A 43 17.81 5.79 23.02
CA ASP A 43 17.15 7.05 22.66
C ASP A 43 17.25 7.27 21.16
N PRO A 44 16.19 7.76 20.50
CA PRO A 44 16.18 7.89 19.07
C PRO A 44 17.26 8.87 18.59
N SER A 45 18.10 8.39 17.67
CA SER A 45 19.30 9.11 17.22
C SER A 45 18.99 10.24 16.23
N GLY A 46 17.75 10.34 15.76
CA GLY A 46 17.29 11.37 14.83
C GLY A 46 15.80 11.31 14.55
N VAL A 47 15.38 11.98 13.47
CA VAL A 47 14.00 11.93 12.99
C VAL A 47 13.74 10.61 12.27
N SER A 48 12.60 9.98 12.54
CA SER A 48 12.17 8.75 11.85
C SER A 48 11.90 8.93 10.36
N ARG A 49 11.80 10.17 9.88
CA ARG A 49 11.58 10.51 8.47
C ARG A 49 12.91 10.81 7.79
N VAL A 50 13.55 9.76 7.33
CA VAL A 50 14.75 9.84 6.49
C VAL A 50 14.38 10.04 5.02
N PRO A 51 15.22 10.72 4.22
CA PRO A 51 15.02 10.78 2.78
C PRO A 51 14.93 9.37 2.20
N PHE A 52 13.87 9.14 1.45
CA PHE A 52 13.51 7.81 0.94
C PHE A 52 14.29 7.47 -0.34
N CYS A 53 14.53 6.19 -0.55
CA CYS A 53 15.19 5.68 -1.74
C CYS A 53 14.33 5.95 -2.99
N MET A 54 14.82 6.80 -3.90
CA MET A 54 14.10 7.20 -5.13
C MET A 54 13.65 6.02 -6.01
N LYS A 55 14.36 4.88 -5.95
CA LYS A 55 13.99 3.66 -6.69
C LYS A 55 12.64 3.08 -6.26
N PHE A 56 12.33 3.07 -4.97
CA PHE A 56 11.03 2.60 -4.50
C PHE A 56 9.89 3.55 -4.91
N PHE A 57 10.19 4.85 -4.98
CA PHE A 57 9.25 5.83 -5.50
C PHE A 57 8.96 5.60 -6.99
N LEU A 58 9.99 5.31 -7.80
CA LEU A 58 9.82 4.96 -9.22
C LEU A 58 8.92 3.72 -9.40
N ILE A 59 9.14 2.66 -8.61
CA ILE A 59 8.31 1.45 -8.63
C ILE A 59 6.84 1.78 -8.31
N SER A 60 6.59 2.70 -7.37
CA SER A 60 5.23 3.14 -7.01
C SER A 60 4.53 3.89 -8.15
N ILE A 61 5.26 4.73 -8.90
CA ILE A 61 4.72 5.42 -10.08
C ILE A 61 4.39 4.39 -11.18
N ILE A 62 5.32 3.48 -11.45
CA ILE A 62 5.12 2.42 -12.45
C ILE A 62 3.89 1.57 -12.09
N PHE A 63 3.75 1.18 -10.82
CA PHE A 63 2.57 0.46 -10.34
C PHE A 63 1.27 1.24 -10.55
N LEU A 64 1.26 2.54 -10.25
CA LEU A 64 0.09 3.40 -10.43
C LEU A 64 -0.35 3.46 -11.90
N VAL A 65 0.61 3.62 -12.82
CA VAL A 65 0.33 3.62 -14.27
C VAL A 65 -0.22 2.28 -14.72
N PHE A 66 0.40 1.17 -14.32
CA PHE A 66 -0.09 -0.17 -14.65
C PHE A 66 -1.50 -0.45 -14.10
N ASP A 67 -1.84 0.03 -12.89
CA ASP A 67 -3.17 -0.12 -12.31
C ASP A 67 -4.25 0.62 -13.14
N VAL A 68 -3.93 1.83 -13.58
CA VAL A 68 -4.79 2.60 -14.50
C VAL A 68 -4.95 1.87 -15.84
N GLU A 69 -3.88 1.35 -16.42
CA GLU A 69 -3.93 0.61 -17.68
C GLU A 69 -4.78 -0.67 -17.58
N VAL A 70 -4.69 -1.42 -16.48
CA VAL A 70 -5.54 -2.59 -16.23
C VAL A 70 -7.01 -2.18 -16.08
N SER A 71 -7.29 -1.06 -15.41
CA SER A 71 -8.66 -0.53 -15.31
C SER A 71 -9.27 -0.20 -16.69
N LEU A 72 -8.44 0.22 -17.65
CA LEU A 72 -8.85 0.51 -19.04
C LEU A 72 -9.08 -0.76 -19.88
N VAL A 73 -8.39 -1.87 -19.57
CA VAL A 73 -8.63 -3.17 -20.22
C VAL A 73 -10.01 -3.71 -19.88
N PHE A 74 -10.49 -3.50 -18.64
CA PHE A 74 -11.75 -4.05 -18.14
C PHE A 74 -12.99 -3.79 -19.05
N PRO A 75 -13.27 -2.56 -19.52
CA PRO A 75 -14.37 -2.33 -20.45
C PRO A 75 -14.13 -2.88 -21.86
N MET A 76 -12.87 -3.11 -22.26
CA MET A 76 -12.51 -3.57 -23.61
C MET A 76 -12.56 -5.10 -23.78
N ILE A 77 -12.85 -5.86 -22.70
CA ILE A 77 -12.84 -7.33 -22.68
C ILE A 77 -13.70 -7.95 -23.80
N TYR A 78 -14.75 -7.26 -24.24
CA TYR A 78 -15.67 -7.74 -25.29
C TYR A 78 -15.05 -7.80 -26.69
N SER A 79 -13.91 -7.15 -26.93
CA SER A 79 -13.22 -7.15 -28.22
C SER A 79 -11.80 -7.69 -28.09
N LEU A 80 -11.59 -8.93 -28.53
CA LEU A 80 -10.28 -9.59 -28.50
C LEU A 80 -9.18 -8.77 -29.19
N TYR A 81 -9.50 -8.11 -30.31
CA TYR A 81 -8.53 -7.30 -31.05
C TYR A 81 -8.07 -6.06 -30.26
N GLN A 82 -8.98 -5.42 -29.51
CA GLN A 82 -8.66 -4.26 -28.68
C GLN A 82 -7.85 -4.66 -27.45
N VAL A 83 -8.18 -5.78 -26.82
CA VAL A 83 -7.42 -6.32 -25.68
C VAL A 83 -6.00 -6.69 -26.12
N LEU A 84 -5.86 -7.39 -27.26
CA LEU A 84 -4.55 -7.80 -27.78
C LEU A 84 -3.69 -6.59 -28.18
N SER A 85 -4.26 -5.60 -28.86
CA SER A 85 -3.52 -4.40 -29.23
C SER A 85 -3.08 -3.60 -28.00
N PHE A 86 -3.93 -3.50 -26.98
CA PHE A 86 -3.60 -2.81 -25.74
C PHE A 86 -2.56 -3.57 -24.91
N LEU A 87 -2.64 -4.90 -24.85
CA LEU A 87 -1.64 -5.75 -24.20
C LEU A 87 -0.26 -5.63 -24.86
N LEU A 88 -0.18 -5.49 -26.18
CA LEU A 88 1.09 -5.27 -26.87
C LEU A 88 1.74 -3.93 -26.45
N VAL A 89 0.94 -2.88 -26.27
CA VAL A 89 1.44 -1.57 -25.79
C VAL A 89 1.95 -1.70 -24.35
N LEU A 90 1.18 -2.36 -23.47
CA LEU A 90 1.55 -2.68 -22.09
C LEU A 90 2.90 -3.42 -22.00
N LEU A 91 3.06 -4.49 -22.78
CA LEU A 91 4.30 -5.27 -22.83
C LEU A 91 5.47 -4.45 -23.39
N GLY A 92 5.22 -3.62 -24.42
CA GLY A 92 6.23 -2.72 -24.98
C GLY A 92 6.74 -1.70 -23.95
N GLY A 93 5.83 -1.07 -23.19
CA GLY A 93 6.18 -0.14 -22.12
C GLY A 93 6.98 -0.80 -21.00
N LEU A 94 6.61 -2.03 -20.60
CA LEU A 94 7.36 -2.79 -19.59
C LEU A 94 8.78 -3.13 -20.06
N VAL A 95 8.94 -3.58 -21.31
CA VAL A 95 10.26 -3.89 -21.89
C VAL A 95 11.12 -2.64 -21.99
N TYR A 96 10.52 -1.50 -22.35
CA TYR A 96 11.21 -0.21 -22.37
C TYR A 96 11.76 0.13 -20.97
N GLU A 97 10.92 0.16 -19.94
CA GLU A 97 11.35 0.46 -18.56
C GLU A 97 12.39 -0.53 -18.03
N TRP A 98 12.29 -1.82 -18.39
CA TRP A 98 13.29 -2.82 -18.06
C TRP A 98 14.65 -2.48 -18.67
N SER A 99 14.68 -2.10 -19.95
CA SER A 99 15.92 -1.77 -20.66
C SER A 99 16.65 -0.54 -20.08
N TYR A 100 15.90 0.42 -19.53
CA TYR A 100 16.45 1.60 -18.84
C TYR A 100 16.86 1.32 -17.39
N GLY A 101 16.68 0.09 -16.90
CA GLY A 101 17.06 -0.30 -15.55
C GLY A 101 16.13 0.26 -14.46
N GLY A 102 14.94 0.75 -14.81
CA GLY A 102 13.95 1.24 -13.84
C GLY A 102 13.51 0.17 -12.83
N LEU A 103 13.58 -1.10 -13.24
CA LEU A 103 13.23 -2.27 -12.42
C LEU A 103 14.45 -2.93 -11.74
N GLN A 104 15.68 -2.46 -11.96
CA GLN A 104 16.86 -3.06 -11.36
C GLN A 104 16.98 -2.68 -9.89
N TRP A 105 16.80 -3.68 -9.03
CA TRP A 105 17.10 -3.56 -7.61
C TRP A 105 18.61 -3.56 -7.40
N MET A 106 19.09 -2.63 -6.57
CA MET A 106 20.42 -2.78 -5.98
C MET A 106 20.28 -3.82 -4.87
N VAL A 107 20.92 -4.97 -5.07
CA VAL A 107 21.30 -5.85 -3.97
C VAL A 107 22.43 -5.17 -3.21
#